data_AF-A0A3A0D516-F1
#
_entry.id   AF-A0A3A0D516-F1
#
_cell.length_a   1.000
_cell.length_b   1.000
_cell.length_c   1.000
_cell.angle_alpha   90.00
_cell.angle_beta   90.00
_cell.angle_gamma   90.00
#
_symmetry.space_group_name_H-M   'P 1'
#
loop_
_entity.id
_entity.type
_entity.pdbx_description
1 polymer ?
#
loop_
_entity_poly.entity_id
_entity_poly.type
_entity_poly.pdbx_seq_one_letter_code
_entity_poly.pdbx_strand_id
1 'polypeptide(L)' 'MSSLPSVSGMDAIRAFAAHGFELDRVTGSHHILKKDGHAYLLSVPVHGNQSLKSGTLRGLIRASGLTVDQFREALG' A
#
# COMPACT_ATOMS: atom_id res chain seq x y z
N MET A 1 -12.16 -4.41 15.81
CA MET A 1 -11.58 -4.66 14.47
C MET A 1 -11.93 -3.47 13.59
N SER A 2 -10.94 -2.66 13.23
CA SER A 2 -11.11 -1.54 12.31
C SER A 2 -11.42 -2.08 10.91
N SER A 3 -12.48 -1.58 10.27
CA SER A 3 -12.78 -1.90 8.86
C SER A 3 -11.61 -1.48 7.96
N LEU A 4 -11.46 -2.06 6.78
CA LEU A 4 -10.48 -1.55 5.81
C LEU A 4 -11.12 -0.41 5.01
N PRO A 5 -10.40 0.69 4.73
CA PRO A 5 -10.90 1.69 3.81
C PRO A 5 -10.94 1.12 2.38
N SER A 6 -11.88 1.60 1.56
CA SER A 6 -11.89 1.31 0.12
C SER A 6 -11.03 2.36 -0.57
N VAL A 7 -9.87 1.96 -1.08
CA VAL A 7 -8.89 2.88 -1.67
C VAL A 7 -8.34 2.33 -2.98
N SER A 8 -7.95 3.23 -3.89
CA SER A 8 -7.25 2.85 -5.12
C SER A 8 -5.83 2.38 -4.84
N GLY A 9 -5.18 1.75 -5.83
CA GLY A 9 -3.76 1.43 -5.74
C GLY A 9 -2.88 2.67 -5.54
N MET A 10 -3.25 3.80 -6.15
CA MET A 10 -2.52 5.07 -6.02
C MET A 10 -2.63 5.65 -4.60
N ASP A 11 -3.81 5.58 -3.99
CA ASP A 11 -4.00 6.03 -2.60
C ASP A 11 -3.19 5.16 -1.64
N ALA A 12 -3.16 3.84 -1.86
CA ALA A 12 -2.33 2.94 -1.06
C ALA A 12 -0.83 3.24 -1.22
N ILE A 13 -0.35 3.52 -2.44
CA ILE A 13 1.04 3.94 -2.66
C ILE A 13 1.36 5.21 -1.87
N ARG A 14 0.49 6.22 -1.91
CA ARG A 14 0.67 7.47 -1.16
C ARG A 14 0.74 7.23 0.35
N ALA A 15 -0.17 6.39 0.87
CA ALA A 15 -0.17 6.05 2.29
C ALA A 15 1.13 5.32 2.70
N PHE A 16 1.60 4.34 1.91
CA PHE A 16 2.88 3.68 2.18
C PHE A 16 4.06 4.65 2.06
N ALA A 17 4.01 5.59 1.12
CA ALA A 17 5.06 6.59 0.96
C ALA A 17 5.20 7.53 2.16
N ALA A 18 4.09 7.90 2.81
CA ALA A 18 4.10 8.64 4.07
C ALA A 18 4.86 7.91 5.19
N HIS A 19 5.02 6.59 5.08
CA HIS A 19 5.78 5.75 6.03
C HIS A 19 7.17 5.35 5.52
N GLY A 20 7.71 6.06 4.52
CA GLY A 20 9.06 5.87 4.02
C GLY A 20 9.23 4.76 2.99
N PHE A 21 8.13 4.27 2.39
CA PHE A 21 8.22 3.46 1.19
C PHE A 21 8.41 4.33 -0.05
N GLU A 22 9.29 3.91 -0.94
CA GLU A 22 9.60 4.60 -2.19
C GLU A 22 9.33 3.67 -3.37
N LEU A 23 8.95 4.24 -4.51
CA LEU A 23 8.78 3.47 -5.74
C LEU A 23 10.14 2.98 -6.23
N ASP A 24 10.32 1.67 -6.27
CA ASP A 24 11.52 1.03 -6.80
C ASP A 24 11.42 0.84 -8.32
N ARG A 25 10.32 0.23 -8.78
CA ARG A 25 10.06 -0.04 -10.19
C ARG A 25 8.58 -0.32 -10.46
N VAL A 26 8.22 -0.30 -11.75
CA VAL A 26 6.88 -0.67 -12.22
C VAL A 26 7.00 -1.88 -13.15
N THR A 27 6.12 -2.86 -12.99
CA THR A 27 6.03 -4.05 -13.84
C THR A 27 4.58 -4.28 -14.25
N GLY A 28 4.25 -3.90 -15.49
CA GLY A 28 2.86 -3.84 -15.94
C GLY A 28 2.07 -2.84 -15.09
N SER A 29 0.99 -3.30 -14.48
CA SER A 29 0.15 -2.50 -13.56
C SER A 29 0.67 -2.48 -12.11
N HIS A 30 1.68 -3.28 -11.78
CA HIS A 30 2.18 -3.39 -10.42
C HIS A 30 3.27 -2.36 -10.14
N HIS A 31 3.06 -1.55 -9.11
CA HIS A 31 4.04 -0.62 -8.58
C HIS A 31 4.73 -1.28 -7.40
N ILE A 32 6.04 -1.48 -7.51
CA ILE A 32 6.84 -2.16 -6.51
C ILE A 32 7.48 -1.10 -5.61
N LEU A 33 7.13 -1.12 -4.32
CA LEU A 33 7.67 -0.20 -3.33
C LEU A 33 8.72 -0.89 -2.46
N LYS A 34 9.76 -0.15 -2.08
CA LYS A 34 10.80 -0.58 -1.13
C LYS A 34 10.91 0.44 0.00
N LYS A 35 11.45 0.02 1.14
CA LYS A 35 11.80 0.93 2.24
C LYS A 35 13.15 0.50 2.78
N ASP A 36 14.05 1.46 2.99
CA ASP A 36 15.36 1.14 3.54
C ASP A 36 15.24 0.49 4.93
N GLY A 37 16.04 -0.54 5.18
CA GLY A 37 15.94 -1.35 6.40
C GLY A 37 14.67 -2.22 6.52
N HIS A 38 13.76 -2.23 5.54
CA HIS A 38 12.58 -3.10 5.54
C HIS A 38 12.78 -4.32 4.64
N ALA A 39 12.49 -5.51 5.16
CA ALA A 39 12.82 -6.77 4.49
C ALA A 39 11.93 -7.10 3.27
N TYR A 40 10.76 -6.45 3.13
CA TYR A 40 9.77 -6.81 2.13
C TYR A 40 9.53 -5.70 1.11
N LEU A 41 9.37 -6.10 -0.16
CA LEU A 41 8.84 -5.23 -1.20
C LEU A 41 7.31 -5.29 -1.21
N LEU A 42 6.66 -4.16 -1.47
CA LEU A 42 5.21 -4.10 -1.62
C LEU A 42 4.87 -4.04 -3.11
N SER A 43 4.17 -5.05 -3.62
CA SER A 43 3.67 -5.06 -5.00
C SER A 43 2.22 -4.58 -5.03
N VAL A 44 2.02 -3.30 -5.33
CA VAL A 44 0.69 -2.66 -5.32
C VAL A 44 0.11 -2.68 -6.74
N PRO A 45 -1.01 -3.38 -7.01
CA PRO A 45 -1.65 -3.32 -8.31
C PRO A 45 -2.37 -1.98 -8.50
N VAL A 46 -2.13 -1.31 -9.62
CA VAL A 46 -2.76 -0.04 -9.99
C VAL A 46 -3.59 -0.24 -11.26
N HIS A 47 -4.91 -0.18 -11.12
CA HIS A 47 -5.88 -0.36 -12.21
C HIS A 47 -6.76 0.89 -12.37
N GLY A 48 -6.13 2.05 -12.59
CA GLY A 48 -6.82 3.33 -12.69
C GLY A 48 -7.57 3.68 -11.40
N ASN A 49 -8.87 3.98 -11.51
CA ASN A 49 -9.72 4.39 -10.39
C ASN A 49 -10.34 3.21 -9.61
N GLN A 50 -9.95 1.97 -9.91
CA GLN A 50 -10.48 0.80 -9.21
C GLN A 50 -9.85 0.66 -7.82
N SER A 51 -10.72 0.37 -6.83
CA SER A 51 -10.27 0.07 -5.48
C SER A 51 -9.57 -1.28 -5.40
N LEU A 52 -8.60 -1.39 -4.50
CA LEU A 52 -7.98 -2.66 -4.16
C LEU A 52 -9.00 -3.60 -3.51
N LYS A 53 -8.92 -4.89 -3.82
CA LYS A 53 -9.65 -5.91 -3.06
C LYS A 53 -9.20 -5.87 -1.60
N SER A 54 -10.14 -6.04 -0.67
CA SER A 54 -9.87 -5.97 0.77
C SER A 54 -8.77 -6.94 1.23
N GLY A 55 -8.71 -8.15 0.67
CA GLY A 55 -7.64 -9.12 0.93
C GLY A 55 -6.26 -8.63 0.48
N THR A 56 -6.18 -8.01 -0.72
CA THR A 56 -4.95 -7.42 -1.24
C THR A 56 -4.46 -6.29 -0.34
N LEU A 57 -5.35 -5.34 -0.01
CA LEU A 57 -5.00 -4.22 0.85
C LEU A 57 -4.55 -4.70 2.24
N ARG A 58 -5.25 -5.67 2.84
CA ARG A 58 -4.86 -6.25 4.13
C ARG A 58 -3.47 -6.88 4.09
N GLY A 59 -3.18 -7.63 3.02
CA GLY A 59 -1.88 -8.25 2.80
C GLY A 59 -0.76 -7.22 2.70
N LEU A 60 -0.98 -6.15 1.95
CA LEU A 60 -0.01 -5.06 1.79
C LEU A 60 0.24 -4.32 3.11
N ILE A 61 -0.82 -3.96 3.86
CA ILE A 61 -0.70 -3.32 5.18
C ILE A 61 0.14 -4.21 6.12
N ARG A 62 -0.19 -5.51 6.20
CA ARG A 62 0.57 -6.45 7.03
C ARG A 62 2.03 -6.55 6.60
N ALA A 63 2.30 -6.67 5.30
CA ALA A 63 3.66 -6.76 4.75
C ALA A 63 4.46 -5.47 4.96
N SER A 64 3.80 -4.31 5.02
CA SER A 64 4.42 -3.02 5.30
C SER A 64 4.84 -2.84 6.77
N GLY A 65 4.35 -3.70 7.66
CA GLY A 65 4.55 -3.57 9.11
C GLY A 65 3.63 -2.55 9.78
N LEU A 66 2.68 -1.96 9.05
CA LEU A 66 1.72 -1.00 9.58
C LEU A 66 0.49 -1.69 10.17
N THR A 67 -0.17 -1.01 11.10
CA THR A 67 -1.55 -1.33 11.50
C THR A 67 -2.54 -0.72 10.50
N VAL A 68 -3.80 -1.19 10.54
CA VAL A 68 -4.88 -0.61 9.72
C VAL A 68 -5.13 0.86 10.08
N ASP A 69 -4.95 1.22 11.35
CA ASP A 69 -5.19 2.58 11.81
C ASP A 69 -4.06 3.52 11.38
N GLN A 70 -2.80 3.11 11.48
CA GLN A 70 -1.66 3.87 10.91
C GLN A 70 -1.82 4.10 9.41
N PHE A 71 -2.24 3.07 8.68
CA PHE A 71 -2.50 3.19 7.25
C PHE A 71 -3.62 4.19 6.95
N ARG A 72 -4.66 4.24 7.79
CA ARG A 72 -5.78 5.19 7.64
C ARG A 72 -5.36 6.62 7.93
N GLU A 73 -4.58 6.85 8.98
CA GLU A 73 -4.03 8.17 9.29
C GLU A 73 -3.22 8.74 8.13
N ALA A 74 -2.52 7.88 7.39
CA ALA A 74 -1.76 8.28 6.21
C ALA A 74 -2.62 8.62 4.97
N LEU A 75 -3.92 8.33 4.97
CA LEU A 75 -4.84 8.69 3.88
C LEU A 75 -5.37 10.14 3.99
N GLY A 76 -5.28 10.77 5.16
CA GLY A 76 -5.90 12.06 5.47
C GLY A 76 -7.21 11.92 6.21
#